data_AF-A0A943UF62-F1
#
_entry.id   AF-A0A943UF62-F1
#
_cell.length_a   1.000
_cell.length_b   1.000
_cell.length_c   1.000
_cell.angle_alpha   90.00
_cell.angle_beta   90.00
_cell.angle_gamma   90.00
#
_symmetry.space_group_name_H-M   'P 1'
#
loop_
_entity.id
_entity.type
_entity.pdbx_description
1 polymer ?
#
loop_
_entity_poly.entity_id
_entity_poly.type
_entity_poly.pdbx_seq_one_letter_code
_entity_poly.pdbx_strand_id
1 'polypeptide(L)'
;MEVSMQAARPIRGPHGGWQKQEIDALRQSIEAAEQSGESLRSVFDRMSRQLGRKPNSIRNFYYAQVRAEQGEGGARATPFETFSKEEVERLVEQVLTAKAQGVSVRACVQQLAGGDRTRMLRYQNKYRSTVRTRPELVRGVMERLNEQGRAYVSPYAGEESPVELTRLKTRAQESGDAHIGQLFESLDYLLARAMTRPEGNADAQRKADRLGARCDMLRIALDDEHKRFERLQSEAGGMISLIKEYVALPEDARQTGLNAFCEQAAQSLSRVECAMMDAPQ
;
A
#
# COMPACT_ATOMS: atom_id res chain seq x y z
N MET A 1 -49.66 -10.61 -10.20
CA MET A 1 -48.65 -11.67 -10.00
C MET A 1 -47.30 -10.98 -9.86
N GLU A 2 -46.93 -10.63 -8.63
CA GLU A 2 -45.61 -10.07 -8.34
C GLU A 2 -44.62 -11.22 -8.16
N VAL A 3 -43.67 -11.33 -9.09
CA VAL A 3 -42.59 -12.32 -9.01
C VAL A 3 -41.56 -11.79 -8.01
N SER A 4 -41.65 -12.29 -6.78
CA SER A 4 -40.68 -12.03 -5.73
C SER A 4 -39.33 -12.66 -6.12
N MET A 5 -38.34 -11.83 -6.48
CA MET A 5 -36.95 -12.25 -6.67
C MET A 5 -36.37 -12.71 -5.33
N GLN A 6 -36.38 -14.03 -5.10
CA GLN A 6 -35.68 -14.64 -3.97
C GLN A 6 -34.17 -14.46 -4.15
N ALA A 7 -33.57 -13.68 -3.26
CA ALA A 7 -32.11 -13.58 -3.13
C ALA A 7 -31.54 -14.97 -2.77
N ALA A 8 -30.70 -15.52 -3.64
CA ALA A 8 -30.03 -16.78 -3.44
C ALA A 8 -29.21 -16.76 -2.13
N ARG A 9 -29.38 -17.79 -1.30
CA ARG A 9 -28.65 -17.95 -0.03
C ARG A 9 -27.14 -18.09 -0.31
N PRO A 10 -26.25 -17.48 0.49
CA PRO A 10 -24.81 -17.67 0.32
C PRO A 10 -24.44 -19.11 0.65
N ILE A 11 -23.91 -19.83 -0.35
CA ILE A 11 -23.44 -21.20 -0.22
C ILE A 11 -22.17 -21.18 0.65
N ARG A 12 -22.32 -21.49 1.95
CA ARG A 12 -21.18 -21.64 2.87
C ARG A 12 -20.65 -23.07 2.82
N GLY A 13 -19.50 -23.26 2.17
CA GLY A 13 -18.77 -24.54 2.20
C GLY A 13 -17.96 -24.73 3.50
N PRO A 14 -17.67 -25.98 3.93
CA PRO A 14 -17.16 -26.27 5.28
C PRO A 14 -15.64 -26.10 5.50
N HIS A 15 -14.83 -25.79 4.48
CA HIS A 15 -13.38 -25.62 4.63
C HIS A 15 -12.87 -24.50 3.69
N GLY A 16 -11.90 -23.71 4.14
CA GLY A 16 -11.49 -22.39 3.59
C GLY A 16 -10.85 -22.34 2.19
N GLY A 17 -11.26 -23.20 1.26
CA GLY A 17 -10.91 -23.14 -0.16
C GLY A 17 -11.90 -22.32 -0.99
N TRP A 18 -11.52 -21.96 -2.22
CA TRP A 18 -12.40 -21.33 -3.20
C TRP A 18 -13.18 -22.40 -3.97
N GLN A 19 -14.51 -22.29 -4.00
CA GLN A 19 -15.36 -23.22 -4.74
C GLN A 19 -15.35 -22.89 -6.23
N LYS A 20 -15.46 -23.90 -7.09
CA LYS A 20 -15.48 -23.71 -8.55
C LYS A 20 -16.53 -22.67 -8.99
N GLN A 21 -17.72 -22.72 -8.40
CA GLN A 21 -18.78 -21.73 -8.66
C GLN A 21 -18.40 -20.29 -8.30
N GLU A 22 -17.65 -20.10 -7.21
CA GLU A 22 -17.17 -18.77 -6.79
C GLU A 22 -16.07 -18.26 -7.72
N ILE A 23 -15.23 -19.15 -8.24
CA ILE A 23 -14.16 -18.85 -9.20
C ILE A 23 -14.77 -18.45 -10.54
N ASP A 24 -15.73 -19.23 -11.04
CA ASP A 24 -16.39 -18.98 -12.31
C ASP A 24 -17.17 -17.66 -12.28
N ALA A 25 -17.90 -17.38 -11.18
CA ALA A 25 -18.61 -16.11 -10.99
C ALA A 25 -17.68 -14.90 -10.92
N LEU A 26 -16.49 -15.05 -10.31
CA LEU A 26 -15.47 -14.00 -10.26
C LEU A 26 -14.87 -13.74 -11.65
N ARG A 27 -14.54 -14.79 -12.42
CA ARG A 27 -14.00 -14.66 -13.78
C ARG A 27 -14.97 -13.94 -14.70
N GLN A 28 -16.24 -14.39 -14.74
CA GLN A 28 -17.28 -13.74 -15.54
C GLN A 28 -17.48 -12.26 -15.16
N SER A 29 -17.41 -11.94 -13.87
CA SER A 29 -17.58 -10.56 -13.42
C SER A 29 -16.38 -9.66 -13.75
N ILE A 30 -15.18 -10.22 -13.88
CA ILE A 30 -13.98 -9.50 -14.30
C ILE A 30 -13.99 -9.30 -15.83
N GLU A 31 -14.31 -10.33 -16.60
CA GLU A 31 -14.46 -10.23 -18.06
C GLU A 31 -15.53 -9.19 -18.45
N ALA A 32 -16.67 -9.18 -17.76
CA ALA A 32 -17.71 -8.17 -17.97
C ALA A 32 -17.25 -6.75 -17.60
N ALA A 33 -16.37 -6.63 -16.60
CA ALA A 33 -15.81 -5.34 -16.18
C ALA A 33 -14.78 -4.81 -17.19
N GLU A 34 -13.96 -5.69 -17.77
CA GLU A 34 -13.03 -5.32 -18.86
C GLU A 34 -13.77 -4.82 -20.09
N GLN A 35 -14.90 -5.43 -20.44
CA GLN A 35 -15.75 -4.99 -21.56
C GLN A 35 -16.49 -3.68 -21.29
N SER A 36 -16.84 -3.40 -20.04
CA SER A 36 -17.61 -2.20 -19.65
C SER A 36 -16.75 -1.04 -19.13
N GLY A 37 -15.45 -1.24 -18.93
CA GLY A 37 -14.55 -0.27 -18.31
C GLY A 37 -14.77 -0.09 -16.80
N GLU A 38 -15.48 -1.00 -16.14
CA GLU A 38 -15.71 -0.96 -14.69
C GLU A 38 -14.40 -1.23 -13.92
N SER A 39 -14.12 -0.43 -12.89
CA SER A 39 -12.91 -0.62 -12.08
C SER A 39 -12.94 -1.94 -11.28
N LEU A 40 -11.80 -2.66 -11.21
CA LEU A 40 -11.65 -3.89 -10.42
C LEU A 40 -12.07 -3.72 -8.95
N ARG A 41 -11.92 -2.51 -8.38
CA ARG A 41 -12.37 -2.20 -7.02
C ARG A 41 -13.89 -2.34 -6.88
N SER A 42 -14.65 -1.80 -7.85
CA SER A 42 -16.12 -1.92 -7.87
C SER A 42 -16.55 -3.37 -8.01
N VAL A 43 -15.87 -4.12 -8.89
CA VAL A 43 -16.10 -5.57 -9.08
C VAL A 43 -15.87 -6.33 -7.77
N PHE A 44 -14.76 -6.09 -7.07
CA PHE A 44 -14.49 -6.78 -5.81
C PHE A 44 -15.49 -6.44 -4.70
N ASP A 45 -15.96 -5.21 -4.63
CA ASP A 45 -16.99 -4.80 -3.67
C ASP A 45 -18.36 -5.43 -4.00
N ARG A 46 -18.74 -5.52 -5.27
CA ARG A 46 -19.95 -6.22 -5.74
C ARG A 46 -19.86 -7.71 -5.45
N MET A 47 -18.75 -8.34 -5.82
CA MET A 47 -18.50 -9.77 -5.59
C MET A 47 -18.43 -10.12 -4.10
N SER A 48 -17.95 -9.19 -3.26
CA SER A 48 -17.95 -9.37 -1.81
C SER A 48 -19.36 -9.54 -1.24
N ARG A 49 -20.31 -8.73 -1.71
CA ARG A 49 -21.72 -8.84 -1.31
C ARG A 49 -22.36 -10.12 -1.84
N GLN A 50 -22.07 -10.48 -3.08
CA GLN A 50 -22.67 -11.63 -3.75
C GLN A 50 -22.17 -12.98 -3.20
N LEU A 51 -20.86 -13.12 -2.97
CA LEU A 51 -20.25 -14.35 -2.46
C LEU A 51 -20.20 -14.42 -0.93
N GLY A 52 -20.55 -13.34 -0.23
CA GLY A 52 -20.42 -13.25 1.23
C GLY A 52 -18.97 -13.36 1.72
N ARG A 53 -17.98 -13.13 0.84
CA ARG A 53 -16.55 -13.15 1.15
C ARG A 53 -16.03 -11.75 1.41
N LYS A 54 -14.99 -11.62 2.26
CA LYS A 54 -14.34 -10.32 2.52
C LYS A 54 -13.69 -9.79 1.23
N PRO A 55 -13.81 -8.48 0.90
CA PRO A 55 -13.24 -7.92 -0.34
C PRO A 55 -11.74 -8.22 -0.50
N ASN A 56 -11.00 -8.18 0.62
CA ASN A 56 -9.56 -8.49 0.64
C ASN A 56 -9.25 -9.94 0.27
N SER A 57 -10.15 -10.89 0.61
CA SER A 57 -9.99 -12.29 0.22
C SER A 57 -10.15 -12.45 -1.29
N ILE A 58 -11.12 -11.77 -1.90
CA ILE A 58 -11.40 -11.80 -3.34
C ILE A 58 -10.22 -11.20 -4.12
N ARG A 59 -9.76 -10.02 -3.70
CA ARG A 59 -8.59 -9.36 -4.27
C ARG A 59 -7.34 -10.24 -4.19
N ASN A 60 -7.07 -10.84 -3.03
CA ASN A 60 -5.90 -11.69 -2.85
C ASN A 60 -5.95 -12.94 -3.72
N PHE A 61 -7.13 -13.54 -3.89
CA PHE A 61 -7.30 -14.70 -4.76
C PHE A 61 -7.11 -14.32 -6.24
N TYR A 62 -7.69 -13.20 -6.68
CA TYR A 62 -7.53 -12.70 -8.05
C TYR A 62 -6.04 -12.51 -8.40
N TYR A 63 -5.30 -11.77 -7.58
CA TYR A 63 -3.87 -11.55 -7.85
C TYR A 63 -3.03 -12.83 -7.73
N ALA A 64 -3.45 -13.80 -6.92
CA ALA A 64 -2.79 -15.11 -6.87
C ALA A 64 -3.00 -15.90 -8.18
N GLN A 65 -4.18 -15.83 -8.80
CA GLN A 65 -4.46 -16.43 -10.11
C GLN A 65 -3.68 -15.74 -11.22
N VAL A 66 -3.69 -14.41 -11.26
CA VAL A 66 -2.92 -13.61 -12.25
C VAL A 66 -1.43 -13.94 -12.20
N ARG A 67 -0.85 -14.08 -11.00
CA ARG A 67 0.55 -14.51 -10.83
C ARG A 67 0.81 -15.94 -11.31
N ALA A 68 -0.13 -16.85 -11.07
CA ALA A 68 -0.02 -18.23 -11.54
C ALA A 68 -0.07 -18.31 -13.07
N GLU A 69 -0.91 -17.49 -13.72
CA GLU A 69 -1.07 -17.41 -15.18
C GLU A 69 0.15 -16.75 -15.86
N GLN A 70 0.81 -15.80 -15.20
CA GLN A 70 2.04 -15.14 -15.68
C GLN A 70 3.31 -16.00 -15.58
N GLY A 71 3.21 -17.29 -15.28
CA GLY A 71 4.36 -18.19 -15.21
C GLY A 71 5.22 -18.05 -13.95
N GLU A 72 4.85 -17.19 -13.00
CA GLU A 72 5.44 -17.16 -11.64
C GLU A 72 4.94 -18.34 -10.76
N GLY A 73 4.18 -19.28 -11.34
CA GLY A 73 3.53 -20.40 -10.66
C GLY A 73 4.45 -21.51 -10.11
N GLY A 74 5.77 -21.37 -10.24
CA GLY A 74 6.74 -22.38 -9.77
C GLY A 74 7.32 -22.13 -8.37
N ALA A 75 7.37 -20.88 -7.91
CA ALA A 75 7.81 -20.61 -6.56
C ALA A 75 6.63 -20.82 -5.62
N ARG A 76 6.45 -22.06 -5.13
CA ARG A 76 5.68 -22.30 -3.89
C ARG A 76 6.08 -21.18 -2.94
N ALA A 77 5.12 -20.31 -2.59
CA ALA A 77 5.33 -19.29 -1.57
C ALA A 77 6.05 -20.00 -0.43
N THR A 78 7.29 -19.57 -0.14
CA THR A 78 8.13 -20.14 0.91
C THR A 78 7.24 -20.41 2.12
N PRO A 79 7.36 -21.60 2.76
CA PRO A 79 6.47 -22.01 3.84
C PRO A 79 6.20 -20.84 4.78
N PHE A 80 4.93 -20.62 5.13
CA PHE A 80 4.53 -19.48 5.96
C PHE A 80 5.25 -19.55 7.30
N GLU A 81 6.38 -18.86 7.39
CA GLU A 81 7.13 -18.76 8.63
C GLU A 81 6.24 -18.01 9.63
N THR A 82 5.93 -18.66 10.73
CA THR A 82 5.20 -18.02 11.81
C THR A 82 6.20 -17.22 12.64
N PHE A 83 5.78 -16.02 13.05
CA PHE A 83 6.55 -15.24 13.99
C PHE A 83 6.57 -15.92 15.36
N SER A 84 7.77 -16.21 15.87
CA SER A 84 7.96 -16.61 17.28
C SER A 84 7.59 -15.46 18.21
N LYS A 85 7.29 -15.75 19.48
CA LYS A 85 6.92 -14.71 20.46
C LYS A 85 8.06 -13.70 20.63
N GLU A 86 9.28 -14.20 20.67
CA GLU A 86 10.53 -13.46 20.85
C GLU A 86 10.82 -12.56 19.64
N GLU A 87 10.51 -13.02 18.43
CA GLU A 87 10.62 -12.19 17.21
C GLU A 87 9.59 -11.06 17.22
N VAL A 88 8.37 -11.30 17.71
CA VAL A 88 7.35 -10.26 17.84
C VAL A 88 7.74 -9.21 18.87
N GLU A 89 8.23 -9.64 20.03
CA GLU A 89 8.68 -8.74 21.08
C GLU A 89 9.83 -7.86 20.60
N ARG A 90 10.84 -8.44 19.95
CA ARG A 90 11.96 -7.68 19.37
C ARG A 90 11.50 -6.69 18.30
N LEU A 91 10.57 -7.11 17.43
CA LEU A 91 10.01 -6.22 16.41
C LEU A 91 9.29 -5.03 17.05
N VAL A 92 8.47 -5.27 18.07
CA VAL A 92 7.78 -4.19 18.79
C VAL A 92 8.79 -3.27 19.46
N GLU A 93 9.74 -3.82 20.22
CA GLU A 93 10.77 -3.06 20.93
C GLU A 93 11.57 -2.13 20.01
N GLN A 94 12.03 -2.65 18.87
CA GLN A 94 12.77 -1.90 17.87
C GLN A 94 11.93 -0.78 17.27
N VAL A 95 10.66 -1.05 16.95
CA VAL A 95 9.76 -0.02 16.40
C VAL A 95 9.46 1.08 17.41
N LEU A 96 9.21 0.73 18.68
CA LEU A 96 8.93 1.73 19.74
C LEU A 96 10.15 2.61 20.02
N THR A 97 11.35 2.02 20.05
CA THR A 97 12.61 2.75 20.25
C THR A 97 12.92 3.64 19.04
N ALA A 98 12.78 3.12 17.82
CA ALA A 98 13.02 3.87 16.58
C ALA A 98 12.08 5.08 16.47
N LYS A 99 10.82 4.94 16.89
CA LYS A 99 9.88 6.07 16.96
C LYS A 99 10.33 7.16 17.93
N ALA A 100 10.93 6.82 19.07
CA ALA A 100 11.49 7.82 19.99
C ALA A 100 12.65 8.60 19.38
N GLN A 101 13.34 8.01 18.41
CA GLN A 101 14.40 8.65 17.63
C GLN A 101 13.86 9.43 16.41
N GLY A 102 12.53 9.55 16.25
CA GLY A 102 11.90 10.23 15.12
C GLY A 102 11.85 9.40 13.83
N VAL A 103 12.24 8.12 13.87
CA VAL A 103 12.19 7.23 12.70
C VAL A 103 10.78 6.71 12.51
N SER A 104 10.27 6.80 11.27
CA SER A 104 8.95 6.26 10.94
C SER A 104 8.93 4.73 11.04
N VAL A 105 7.77 4.17 11.41
CA VAL A 105 7.57 2.71 11.48
C VAL A 105 7.99 2.04 10.17
N ARG A 106 7.65 2.64 9.03
CA ARG A 106 7.98 2.11 7.69
C ARG A 106 9.49 2.07 7.45
N ALA A 107 10.21 3.13 7.80
CA ALA A 107 11.67 3.18 7.67
C ALA A 107 12.34 2.15 8.59
N CYS A 108 11.86 2.00 9.83
CA CYS A 108 12.35 0.99 10.76
C CYS A 108 12.17 -0.43 10.19
N VAL A 109 10.95 -0.81 9.76
CA VAL A 109 10.72 -2.16 9.23
C VAL A 109 11.44 -2.42 7.89
N GLN A 110 11.68 -1.38 7.08
CA GLN A 110 12.48 -1.48 5.86
C GLN A 110 13.94 -1.82 6.20
N GLN A 111 14.51 -1.17 7.21
CA GLN A 111 15.86 -1.44 7.70
C GLN A 111 15.97 -2.85 8.29
N LEU A 112 14.99 -3.26 9.10
CA LEU A 112 14.92 -4.61 9.68
C LEU A 112 14.78 -5.72 8.63
N ALA A 113 14.14 -5.40 7.51
CA ALA A 113 13.97 -6.33 6.40
C ALA A 113 15.20 -6.42 5.48
N GLY A 114 16.24 -5.59 5.68
CA GLY A 114 17.46 -5.62 4.87
C GLY A 114 17.20 -5.33 3.38
N GLY A 115 16.14 -4.57 3.06
CA GLY A 115 15.74 -4.29 1.68
C GLY A 115 14.75 -5.29 1.07
N ASP A 116 14.44 -6.42 1.72
CA ASP A 116 13.42 -7.37 1.26
C ASP A 116 12.00 -6.79 1.46
N ARG A 117 11.34 -6.44 0.35
CA ARG A 117 10.00 -5.87 0.34
C ARG A 117 8.93 -6.81 0.90
N THR A 118 9.06 -8.12 0.70
CA THR A 118 8.12 -9.13 1.20
C THR A 118 8.24 -9.24 2.71
N ARG A 119 9.46 -9.32 3.22
CA ARG A 119 9.75 -9.34 4.66
C ARG A 119 9.34 -8.05 5.36
N MET A 120 9.60 -6.89 4.74
CA MET A 120 9.14 -5.59 5.24
C MET A 120 7.61 -5.58 5.44
N LEU A 121 6.84 -6.02 4.43
CA LEU A 121 5.38 -6.07 4.53
C LEU A 121 4.89 -7.02 5.63
N ARG A 122 5.59 -8.15 5.84
CA ARG A 122 5.31 -9.07 6.94
C ARG A 122 5.54 -8.40 8.29
N TYR A 123 6.67 -7.71 8.48
CA TYR A 123 6.97 -6.95 9.71
C TYR A 123 5.96 -5.84 9.97
N GLN A 124 5.60 -5.07 8.94
CA GLN A 124 4.59 -4.02 9.06
C GLN A 124 3.22 -4.58 9.48
N ASN A 125 2.77 -5.65 8.82
CA ASN A 125 1.50 -6.30 9.14
C ASN A 125 1.51 -6.92 10.53
N LYS A 126 2.64 -7.54 10.91
CA LYS A 126 2.79 -8.16 12.22
C LYS A 126 2.73 -7.12 13.33
N TYR A 127 3.50 -6.04 13.22
CA TYR A 127 3.47 -4.93 14.18
C TYR A 127 2.04 -4.38 14.35
N ARG A 128 1.37 -4.02 13.24
CA ARG A 128 -0.01 -3.51 13.26
C ARG A 128 -0.99 -4.49 13.91
N SER A 129 -0.87 -5.78 13.60
CA SER A 129 -1.74 -6.80 14.18
C SER A 129 -1.49 -6.94 15.69
N THR A 130 -0.22 -6.99 16.12
CA THR A 130 0.15 -7.12 17.53
C THR A 130 -0.36 -5.94 18.35
N VAL A 131 -0.16 -4.71 17.88
CA VAL A 131 -0.67 -3.51 18.57
C VAL A 131 -2.19 -3.54 18.74
N ARG A 132 -2.92 -4.10 17.76
CA ARG A 132 -4.38 -4.18 17.81
C ARG A 132 -4.91 -5.34 18.66
N THR A 133 -4.29 -6.51 18.59
CA THR A 133 -4.86 -7.75 19.15
C THR A 133 -4.16 -8.27 20.40
N ARG A 134 -2.99 -7.74 20.74
CA ARG A 134 -2.15 -8.17 21.87
C ARG A 134 -1.55 -6.96 22.61
N PRO A 135 -2.39 -6.05 23.16
CA PRO A 135 -1.90 -4.88 23.88
C PRO A 135 -1.08 -5.24 25.13
N GLU A 136 -1.37 -6.37 25.78
CA GLU A 136 -0.63 -6.88 26.95
C GLU A 136 0.85 -7.12 26.64
N LEU A 137 1.16 -7.68 25.45
CA LEU A 137 2.54 -7.89 25.02
C LEU A 137 3.25 -6.55 24.78
N VAL A 138 2.57 -5.59 24.15
CA VAL A 138 3.14 -4.27 23.87
C VAL A 138 3.41 -3.52 25.17
N ARG A 139 2.50 -3.60 26.15
CA ARG A 139 2.71 -3.03 27.50
C ARG A 139 3.89 -3.67 28.21
N GLY A 140 4.03 -4.99 28.18
CA GLY A 140 5.20 -5.65 28.77
C GLY A 140 6.52 -5.25 28.10
N VAL A 141 6.52 -4.98 26.79
CA VAL A 141 7.71 -4.41 26.11
C VAL A 141 7.98 -2.97 26.58
N MET A 142 6.94 -2.16 26.74
CA MET A 142 7.06 -0.78 27.24
C MET A 142 7.59 -0.74 28.69
N GLU A 143 7.10 -1.60 29.57
CA GLU A 143 7.57 -1.73 30.96
C GLU A 143 9.06 -2.10 31.00
N ARG A 144 9.49 -3.11 30.22
CA ARG A 144 10.92 -3.46 30.12
C ARG A 144 11.78 -2.30 29.61
N LEU A 145 11.30 -1.56 28.62
CA LEU A 145 12.04 -0.39 28.11
C LEU A 145 12.13 0.72 29.18
N ASN A 146 11.09 0.90 29.97
CA ASN A 146 11.06 1.84 31.08
C ASN A 146 12.03 1.44 32.21
N GLU A 147 12.05 0.16 32.60
CA GLU A 147 13.00 -0.40 33.57
C GLU A 147 14.46 -0.22 33.11
N GLN A 148 14.70 -0.33 31.80
CA GLN A 148 16.01 -0.11 31.19
C GLN A 148 16.36 1.38 31.00
N GLY A 149 15.45 2.31 31.33
CA GLY A 149 15.64 3.75 31.12
C GLY A 149 15.72 4.16 29.64
N ARG A 150 15.16 3.35 28.73
CA ARG A 150 15.20 3.60 27.28
C ARG A 150 14.00 4.42 26.84
N ALA A 151 14.24 5.49 26.10
CA ALA A 151 13.18 6.29 25.52
C ALA A 151 12.37 5.48 24.48
N TYR A 152 11.05 5.51 24.60
CA TYR A 152 10.13 4.87 23.65
C TYR A 152 8.87 5.73 23.46
N VAL A 153 8.15 5.52 22.36
CA VAL A 153 6.88 6.21 22.08
C VAL A 153 5.72 5.21 22.15
N SER A 154 4.81 5.40 23.10
CA SER A 154 3.61 4.56 23.25
C SER A 154 2.73 4.60 21.98
N PRO A 155 2.33 3.45 21.42
CA PRO A 155 1.33 3.39 20.35
C PRO A 155 -0.07 3.84 20.79
N TYR A 156 -0.32 3.87 22.10
CA TYR A 156 -1.62 4.16 22.73
C TYR A 156 -1.70 5.58 23.31
N ALA A 157 -0.74 6.45 22.98
CA ALA A 157 -0.64 7.81 23.53
C ALA A 157 -1.87 8.72 23.29
N GLY A 158 -2.83 8.31 22.45
CA GLY A 158 -4.13 9.00 22.27
C GLY A 158 -5.26 8.51 23.19
N GLU A 159 -5.10 7.37 23.85
CA GLU A 159 -6.11 6.77 24.76
C GLU A 159 -5.72 6.85 26.24
N GLU A 160 -4.44 7.06 26.53
CA GLU A 160 -3.93 7.20 27.89
C GLU A 160 -3.79 8.68 28.24
N SER A 161 -4.89 9.30 28.70
CA SER A 161 -4.72 10.27 29.81
C SER A 161 -3.94 9.51 30.88
N PRO A 162 -2.81 10.03 31.39
CA PRO A 162 -2.01 9.27 32.34
C PRO A 162 -2.92 8.96 33.51
N VAL A 163 -3.26 7.67 33.68
CA VAL A 163 -4.20 7.20 34.72
C VAL A 163 -3.73 7.71 36.09
N GLU A 164 -2.42 7.84 36.26
CA GLU A 164 -1.72 8.52 37.35
C GLU A 164 -2.15 9.99 37.55
N LEU A 165 -2.12 10.84 36.51
CA LEU A 165 -2.53 12.25 36.59
C LEU A 165 -4.01 12.39 36.93
N THR A 166 -4.84 11.51 36.37
CA THR A 166 -6.29 11.51 36.67
C THR A 166 -6.52 11.11 38.13
N ARG A 167 -5.84 10.06 38.61
CA ARG A 167 -5.89 9.63 40.02
C ARG A 167 -5.36 10.69 40.99
N LEU A 168 -4.25 11.34 40.65
CA LEU A 168 -3.65 12.41 41.45
C LEU A 168 -4.58 13.64 41.52
N LYS A 169 -5.24 13.98 40.40
CA LYS A 169 -6.24 15.05 40.35
C LYS A 169 -7.47 14.75 41.22
N THR A 170 -7.99 13.52 41.14
CA THR A 170 -9.11 13.07 42.00
C THR A 170 -8.70 13.13 43.48
N ARG A 171 -7.51 12.63 43.83
CA ARG A 171 -7.00 12.64 45.21
C ARG A 171 -6.73 14.06 45.73
N ALA A 172 -6.29 14.96 44.86
CA ALA A 172 -6.12 16.38 45.18
C ALA A 172 -7.46 17.07 45.44
N GLN A 173 -8.48 16.80 44.62
CA GLN A 173 -9.84 17.30 44.81
C GLN A 173 -10.49 16.76 46.09
N GLU A 174 -10.21 15.50 46.44
CA GLU A 174 -10.68 14.87 47.68
C GLU A 174 -9.91 15.33 48.93
N SER A 175 -8.70 15.87 48.79
CA SER A 175 -7.87 16.31 49.92
C SER A 175 -8.41 17.57 50.62
N GLY A 176 -9.29 18.33 49.97
CA GLY A 176 -9.81 19.60 50.48
C GLY A 176 -8.77 20.74 50.53
N ASP A 177 -7.55 20.51 50.04
CA ASP A 177 -6.50 21.53 49.98
C ASP A 177 -6.67 22.41 48.74
N ALA A 178 -7.08 23.66 49.00
CA ALA A 178 -7.31 24.66 47.96
C ALA A 178 -6.05 24.95 47.13
N HIS A 179 -4.85 24.87 47.70
CA HIS A 179 -3.61 25.15 46.97
C HIS A 179 -3.29 24.04 45.96
N ILE A 180 -3.55 22.77 46.32
CA ILE A 180 -3.32 21.64 45.41
C ILE A 180 -4.31 21.69 44.25
N GLY A 181 -5.59 22.01 44.51
CA GLY A 181 -6.58 22.21 43.46
C GLY A 181 -6.17 23.29 42.45
N GLN A 182 -5.67 24.43 42.94
CA GLN A 182 -5.24 25.56 42.11
C GLN A 182 -4.04 25.23 41.22
N LEU A 183 -3.13 24.37 41.68
CA LEU A 183 -2.00 23.88 40.87
C LEU A 183 -2.46 23.02 39.69
N PHE A 184 -3.43 22.14 39.91
CA PHE A 184 -3.99 21.31 38.82
C PHE A 184 -4.78 22.15 37.80
N GLU A 185 -5.53 23.16 38.24
CA GLU A 185 -6.21 24.08 37.33
C GLU A 185 -5.21 24.91 36.50
N SER A 186 -4.14 25.38 37.12
CA SER A 186 -3.07 26.12 36.43
C SER A 186 -2.35 25.24 35.41
N LEU A 187 -2.13 23.97 35.76
CA LEU A 187 -1.55 22.99 34.84
C LEU A 187 -2.49 22.66 33.69
N ASP A 188 -3.79 22.46 33.95
CA ASP A 188 -4.80 22.26 32.91
C ASP A 188 -4.85 23.46 31.96
N TYR A 189 -4.78 24.69 32.48
CA TYR A 189 -4.74 25.91 31.67
C TYR A 189 -3.47 25.98 30.79
N LEU A 190 -2.30 25.66 31.34
CA LEU A 190 -1.05 25.63 30.59
C LEU A 190 -1.03 24.52 29.53
N LEU A 191 -1.58 23.35 29.85
CA LEU A 191 -1.75 22.25 28.91
C LEU A 191 -2.73 22.62 27.81
N ALA A 192 -3.88 23.19 28.15
CA ALA A 192 -4.86 23.68 27.17
C ALA A 192 -4.21 24.71 26.24
N ARG A 193 -3.42 25.64 26.78
CA ARG A 193 -2.67 26.64 26.01
C ARG A 193 -1.55 26.05 25.14
N ALA A 194 -0.90 24.98 25.61
CA ALA A 194 0.12 24.27 24.82
C ALA A 194 -0.50 23.38 23.74
N MET A 195 -1.70 22.86 23.98
CA MET A 195 -2.47 22.03 23.06
C MET A 195 -3.26 22.85 22.04
N THR A 196 -3.66 24.08 22.36
CA THR A 196 -4.13 25.06 21.37
C THR A 196 -2.95 25.50 20.51
N ARG A 197 -2.68 24.72 19.46
CA ARG A 197 -1.78 25.13 18.38
C ARG A 197 -2.26 26.46 17.82
N PRO A 198 -1.37 27.42 17.54
CA PRO A 198 -1.75 28.69 16.95
C PRO A 198 -2.50 28.44 15.62
N GLU A 199 -3.57 29.18 15.39
CA GLU A 199 -4.52 29.01 14.29
C GLU A 199 -3.89 29.02 12.88
N GLY A 200 -2.64 29.47 12.75
CA GLY A 200 -1.85 29.43 11.51
C GLY A 200 -1.57 28.03 10.94
N ASN A 201 -1.87 26.94 11.66
CA ASN A 201 -1.60 25.59 11.18
C ASN A 201 -2.63 25.09 10.13
N ALA A 202 -3.85 25.65 10.10
CA ALA A 202 -4.83 25.32 9.08
C ALA A 202 -4.40 25.84 7.70
N ASP A 203 -3.80 27.04 7.64
CA ASP A 203 -3.25 27.61 6.42
C ASP A 203 -1.94 26.93 6.01
N ALA A 204 -1.10 26.54 6.97
CA ALA A 204 0.07 25.72 6.71
C ALA A 204 -0.32 24.34 6.13
N GLN A 205 -1.36 23.71 6.68
CA GLN A 205 -1.89 22.43 6.18
C GLN A 205 -2.48 22.58 4.78
N ARG A 206 -3.32 23.59 4.53
CA ARG A 206 -3.86 23.90 3.19
C ARG A 206 -2.75 24.15 2.17
N LYS A 207 -1.68 24.83 2.58
CA LYS A 207 -0.51 25.07 1.73
C LYS A 207 0.27 23.77 1.46
N ALA A 208 0.42 22.90 2.46
CA ALA A 208 1.03 21.59 2.31
C ALA A 208 0.23 20.69 1.37
N ASP A 209 -1.10 20.66 1.50
CA ASP A 209 -1.99 19.89 0.63
C ASP A 209 -1.92 20.38 -0.82
N ARG A 210 -1.88 21.70 -1.02
CA ARG A 210 -1.72 22.31 -2.36
C ARG A 210 -0.37 21.98 -2.99
N LEU A 211 0.71 21.98 -2.19
CA LEU A 211 2.04 21.56 -2.65
C LEU A 211 2.06 20.06 -2.97
N GLY A 212 1.40 19.23 -2.15
CA GLY A 212 1.24 17.79 -2.39
C GLY A 212 0.57 17.51 -3.73
N ALA A 213 -0.58 18.14 -4.00
CA ALA A 213 -1.28 18.01 -5.27
C ALA A 213 -0.41 18.43 -6.47
N ARG A 214 0.38 19.51 -6.32
CA ARG A 214 1.30 19.96 -7.38
C ARG A 214 2.45 18.97 -7.61
N CYS A 215 2.98 18.37 -6.55
CA CYS A 215 3.99 17.31 -6.67
C CYS A 215 3.42 16.06 -7.35
N ASP A 216 2.17 15.69 -7.07
CA ASP A 216 1.52 14.54 -7.70
C ASP A 216 1.26 14.79 -9.19
N MET A 217 0.81 16.00 -9.57
CA MET A 217 0.68 16.37 -10.98
C MET A 217 2.02 16.32 -11.73
N LEU A 218 3.10 16.79 -11.11
CA LEU A 218 4.44 16.73 -11.70
C LEU A 218 4.96 15.29 -11.82
N ARG A 219 4.62 14.40 -10.87
CA ARG A 219 4.93 12.96 -11.01
C ARG A 219 4.19 12.33 -12.17
N ILE A 220 2.89 12.60 -12.32
CA ILE A 220 2.09 12.06 -13.42
C ILE A 220 2.68 12.53 -14.76
N ALA A 221 2.97 13.82 -14.89
CA ALA A 221 3.60 14.36 -16.09
C ALA A 221 4.95 13.69 -16.38
N LEU A 222 5.78 13.50 -15.35
CA LEU A 222 7.07 12.82 -15.48
C LEU A 222 6.92 11.34 -15.87
N ASP A 223 5.95 10.63 -15.31
CA ASP A 223 5.66 9.23 -15.66
C ASP A 223 5.15 9.11 -17.10
N ASP A 224 4.36 10.07 -17.58
CA ASP A 224 3.90 10.13 -18.95
C ASP A 224 5.05 10.42 -19.93
N GLU A 225 5.96 11.33 -19.58
CA GLU A 225 7.20 11.56 -20.35
C GLU A 225 8.10 10.31 -20.39
N HIS A 226 8.27 9.60 -19.27
CA HIS A 226 9.03 8.35 -19.27
C HIS A 226 8.41 7.30 -20.18
N LYS A 227 7.09 7.10 -20.13
CA LYS A 227 6.39 6.16 -21.03
C LYS A 227 6.49 6.58 -22.49
N ARG A 228 6.54 7.88 -22.79
CA ARG A 228 6.79 8.38 -24.15
C ARG A 228 8.20 8.03 -24.60
N PHE A 229 9.19 8.29 -23.75
CA PHE A 229 10.58 7.94 -24.03
C PHE A 229 10.78 6.44 -24.24
N GLU A 230 10.18 5.59 -23.40
CA GLU A 230 10.23 4.14 -23.56
C GLU A 230 9.59 3.67 -24.87
N ARG A 231 8.45 4.25 -25.26
CA ARG A 231 7.81 3.98 -26.57
C ARG A 231 8.71 4.38 -27.73
N LEU A 232 9.27 5.59 -27.70
CA LEU A 232 10.19 6.06 -28.73
C LEU A 232 11.44 5.16 -28.83
N GLN A 233 12.00 4.77 -27.69
CA GLN A 233 13.16 3.87 -27.64
C GLN A 233 12.83 2.48 -28.20
N SER A 234 11.63 1.97 -27.94
CA SER A 234 11.15 0.69 -28.47
C SER A 234 10.97 0.74 -30.00
N GLU A 235 10.32 1.78 -30.53
CA GLU A 235 10.09 1.93 -31.97
C GLU A 235 11.41 2.18 -32.73
N ALA A 236 12.29 3.04 -32.20
CA ALA A 236 13.62 3.27 -32.77
C ALA A 236 14.49 2.00 -32.70
N GLY A 237 14.40 1.24 -31.60
CA GLY A 237 15.06 -0.05 -31.46
C GLY A 237 14.57 -1.08 -32.48
N GLY A 238 13.26 -1.12 -32.74
CA GLY A 238 12.65 -1.95 -33.78
C GLY A 238 13.17 -1.61 -35.17
N MET A 239 13.25 -0.33 -35.51
CA MET A 239 13.81 0.15 -36.78
C MET A 239 15.30 -0.26 -36.94
N ILE A 240 16.11 -0.09 -35.89
CA ILE A 240 17.53 -0.47 -35.92
C ILE A 240 17.67 -1.98 -36.15
N SER A 241 16.84 -2.80 -35.49
CA SER A 241 16.84 -4.26 -35.68
C SER A 241 16.44 -4.63 -37.11
N LEU A 242 15.39 -4.02 -37.67
CA LEU A 242 14.97 -4.22 -39.06
C LEU A 242 16.11 -3.93 -40.06
N ILE A 243 16.82 -2.82 -39.88
CA ILE A 243 17.96 -2.45 -40.73
C ILE A 243 19.10 -3.45 -40.56
N LYS A 244 19.43 -3.86 -39.33
CA LYS A 244 20.48 -4.85 -39.05
C LYS A 244 20.18 -6.19 -39.69
N GLU A 245 18.95 -6.67 -39.58
CA GLU A 245 18.50 -7.93 -40.18
C GLU A 245 18.61 -7.89 -41.70
N TYR A 246 18.15 -6.80 -42.33
CA TYR A 246 18.25 -6.64 -43.78
C TYR A 246 19.70 -6.57 -44.27
N VAL A 247 20.57 -5.82 -43.58
CA VAL A 247 22.01 -5.72 -43.93
C VAL A 247 22.72 -7.06 -43.78
N ALA A 248 22.32 -7.89 -42.80
CA ALA A 248 22.88 -9.21 -42.57
C ALA A 248 22.50 -10.26 -43.63
N LEU A 249 21.48 -9.99 -44.46
CA LEU A 249 21.09 -10.92 -45.53
C LEU A 249 22.15 -11.02 -46.64
N PRO A 250 22.27 -12.18 -47.31
CA PRO A 250 23.04 -12.34 -48.54
C PRO A 250 22.63 -11.36 -49.66
N GLU A 251 23.54 -11.02 -50.57
CA GLU A 251 23.35 -9.96 -51.57
C GLU A 251 22.18 -10.22 -52.54
N ASP A 252 22.02 -11.46 -52.95
CA ASP A 252 20.91 -11.97 -53.77
C ASP A 252 19.54 -11.86 -53.04
N ALA A 253 19.51 -12.18 -51.74
CA ALA A 253 18.34 -12.01 -50.91
C ALA A 253 18.00 -10.54 -50.66
N ARG A 254 19.00 -9.67 -50.50
CA ARG A 254 18.80 -8.20 -50.37
C ARG A 254 18.22 -7.61 -51.65
N GLN A 255 18.74 -7.96 -52.81
CA GLN A 255 18.25 -7.46 -54.10
C GLN A 255 16.80 -7.87 -54.35
N THR A 256 16.44 -9.12 -54.03
CA THR A 256 15.07 -9.63 -54.21
C THR A 256 14.10 -9.03 -53.18
N GLY A 257 14.56 -8.79 -51.95
CA GLY A 257 13.75 -8.27 -50.85
C GLY A 257 13.70 -6.74 -50.70
N LEU A 258 14.36 -5.97 -51.57
CA LEU A 258 14.54 -4.52 -51.41
C LEU A 258 13.21 -3.76 -51.30
N ASN A 259 12.23 -4.07 -52.15
CA ASN A 259 10.94 -3.37 -52.13
C ASN A 259 10.16 -3.64 -50.83
N ALA A 260 10.16 -4.90 -50.36
CA ALA A 260 9.51 -5.26 -49.10
C ALA A 260 10.20 -4.60 -47.89
N PHE A 261 11.53 -4.50 -47.91
CA PHE A 261 12.28 -3.77 -46.90
C PHE A 261 11.95 -2.27 -46.90
N CYS A 262 11.90 -1.62 -48.07
CA CYS A 262 11.53 -0.21 -48.18
C CYS A 262 10.13 0.09 -47.65
N GLU A 263 9.15 -0.78 -47.92
CA GLU A 263 7.79 -0.65 -47.36
C GLU A 263 7.78 -0.78 -45.83
N GLN A 264 8.49 -1.78 -45.29
CA GLN A 264 8.58 -1.98 -43.84
C GLN A 264 9.35 -0.86 -43.15
N ALA A 265 10.40 -0.33 -43.77
CA ALA A 265 11.17 0.80 -43.28
C ALA A 265 10.32 2.08 -43.26
N ALA A 266 9.52 2.33 -44.30
CA ALA A 266 8.58 3.46 -44.33
C ALA A 266 7.52 3.37 -43.23
N GLN A 267 6.96 2.18 -42.99
CA GLN A 267 6.00 1.95 -41.90
C GLN A 267 6.65 2.09 -40.51
N SER A 268 7.91 1.68 -40.37
CA SER A 268 8.66 1.86 -39.12
C SER A 268 9.00 3.33 -38.88
N LEU A 269 9.34 4.08 -39.94
CA LEU A 269 9.63 5.51 -39.87
C LEU A 269 8.38 6.28 -39.41
N SER A 270 7.22 5.97 -40.01
CA SER A 270 5.95 6.60 -39.63
C SER A 270 5.59 6.36 -38.15
N ARG A 271 5.89 5.17 -37.61
CA ARG A 271 5.67 4.88 -36.18
C ARG A 271 6.58 5.68 -35.26
N VAL A 272 7.86 5.82 -35.63
CA VAL A 272 8.82 6.66 -34.90
C VAL A 272 8.40 8.13 -34.95
N GLU A 273 7.99 8.63 -36.11
CA GLU A 273 7.49 10.01 -36.28
C GLU A 273 6.24 10.28 -35.43
N CYS A 274 5.28 9.36 -35.39
CA CYS A 274 4.11 9.46 -34.51
C CYS A 274 4.52 9.48 -33.03
N ALA A 275 5.45 8.63 -32.62
CA ALA A 275 5.96 8.63 -31.24
C ALA A 275 6.71 9.93 -30.86
N MET A 276 7.27 10.64 -31.84
CA MET A 276 7.92 11.95 -31.64
C MET A 276 6.94 13.12 -31.63
N MET A 277 5.83 13.06 -32.38
CA MET A 277 4.84 14.15 -32.49
C MET A 277 3.87 14.24 -31.30
N ASP A 278 3.80 13.23 -30.43
CA ASP A 278 2.98 13.23 -29.21
C ASP A 278 3.47 14.20 -28.10
N ALA A 279 4.40 15.12 -28.41
CA ALA A 279 4.89 16.15 -27.51
C ALA A 279 3.90 17.33 -27.40
N PRO A 280 3.47 17.75 -26.20
CA PRO A 280 2.75 19.01 -26.04
C PRO A 280 3.71 20.18 -26.30
N GLN A 281 3.25 21.20 -27.04
CA GLN A 281 3.92 22.50 -27.12
C GLN A 281 3.95 23.21 -25.76
#